data_AF-A0A6A5V3U8-F1
#
_entry.id   AF-A0A6A5V3U8-F1
#
_cell.length_a   1.000
_cell.length_b   1.000
_cell.length_c   1.000
_cell.angle_alpha   90.00
_cell.angle_beta   90.00
_cell.angle_gamma   90.00
#
_symmetry.space_group_name_H-M   'P 1'
#
loop_
_entity.id
_entity.type
_entity.pdbx_description
1 polymer ?
#
loop_
_entity_poly.entity_id
_entity_poly.type
_entity_poly.pdbx_seq_one_letter_code
_entity_poly.pdbx_strand_id
1 'polypeptide(L)'
;MKPSKQQSYNGSIPILPRFHHVEFLDDVWRGTTASFAPSLLGYDAVSSWQMFSFLNDMGPVGNVWRLAFIPTVFVFAGQFLGLGSVAPLFYFLNFTFGPSTTDLARSVARRKLVPEYCAALLPIMLLLHTSEVFAAYMAPDLLTRHYWTWVWQMTPLYLGIANFDLSKLLRILPLKAGRIASPQALLGVMSLISSAVWLYTVVSCKYSLATVFLPDAAVQEEFAPHMRRALQFDEICIFASSFMWVAFLFFDLRKAGLLGKDWMVLAVGFPAASVVVGPGAAFAAG
;
A
#
# COMPACT_ATOMS: atom_id res chain seq x y z
N MET A 1 -21.64 -23.61 -19.76
CA MET A 1 -21.17 -23.06 -18.48
C MET A 1 -22.13 -21.94 -18.11
N LYS A 2 -23.01 -22.15 -17.11
CA LYS A 2 -24.07 -21.18 -16.76
C LYS A 2 -23.44 -19.99 -16.01
N PRO A 3 -23.82 -18.74 -16.30
CA PRO A 3 -23.37 -17.60 -15.52
C PRO A 3 -23.92 -17.72 -14.10
N SER A 4 -23.04 -17.69 -13.10
CA SER A 4 -23.42 -17.59 -11.70
C SER A 4 -24.12 -16.25 -11.51
N LYS A 5 -25.35 -16.30 -10.99
CA LYS A 5 -26.12 -15.14 -10.60
C LYS A 5 -25.29 -14.35 -9.58
N GLN A 6 -24.99 -13.09 -9.89
CA GLN A 6 -24.66 -12.11 -8.86
C GLN A 6 -25.82 -12.10 -7.86
N GLN A 7 -25.58 -12.59 -6.65
CA GLN A 7 -26.50 -12.44 -5.54
C GLN A 7 -26.61 -10.94 -5.25
N SER A 8 -27.70 -10.30 -5.67
CA SER A 8 -28.07 -8.99 -5.11
C SER A 8 -28.50 -9.23 -3.67
N TYR A 9 -27.66 -8.84 -2.71
CA TYR A 9 -27.96 -8.97 -1.30
C TYR A 9 -28.96 -7.87 -0.92
N ASN A 10 -30.25 -8.21 -0.80
CA ASN A 10 -31.29 -7.35 -0.19
C ASN A 10 -31.18 -7.37 1.35
N GLY A 11 -29.96 -7.34 1.90
CA GLY A 11 -29.73 -7.51 3.33
C GLY A 11 -28.78 -6.44 3.89
N SER A 12 -29.12 -5.92 5.06
CA SER A 12 -28.21 -5.10 5.86
C SER A 12 -27.14 -6.00 6.49
N ILE A 13 -25.86 -5.67 6.32
CA ILE A 13 -24.78 -6.30 7.07
C ILE A 13 -24.62 -5.53 8.39
N PRO A 14 -24.82 -6.17 9.55
CA PRO A 14 -24.66 -5.49 10.82
C PRO A 14 -23.19 -5.10 11.00
N ILE A 15 -22.95 -3.83 11.33
CA ILE A 15 -21.61 -3.38 11.73
C ILE A 15 -21.26 -4.09 13.03
N LEU A 16 -20.05 -4.67 13.11
CA LEU A 16 -19.58 -5.35 14.30
C LEU A 16 -19.51 -4.36 15.47
N PRO A 17 -20.29 -4.56 16.55
CA PRO A 17 -20.41 -3.56 17.61
C PRO A 17 -19.20 -3.51 18.54
N ARG A 18 -18.46 -4.63 18.64
CA ARG A 18 -17.26 -4.83 19.46
C ARG A 18 -16.32 -5.79 18.74
N PHE A 19 -15.25 -5.28 18.16
CA PHE A 19 -14.29 -6.09 17.39
C PHE A 19 -12.96 -6.24 18.13
N HIS A 20 -12.39 -5.11 18.56
CA HIS A 20 -11.14 -5.07 19.32
C HIS A 20 -11.35 -5.31 20.82
N HIS A 21 -12.60 -5.31 21.28
CA HIS A 21 -12.96 -5.38 22.71
C HIS A 21 -12.38 -4.23 23.54
N VAL A 22 -12.13 -3.09 22.87
CA VAL A 22 -11.67 -1.84 23.47
C VAL A 22 -12.56 -0.74 22.89
N GLU A 23 -13.46 -0.21 23.72
CA GLU A 23 -14.52 0.72 23.28
C GLU A 23 -13.99 1.88 22.44
N PHE A 24 -12.91 2.52 22.90
CA PHE A 24 -12.25 3.60 22.14
C PHE A 24 -11.80 3.17 20.73
N LEU A 25 -11.17 1.99 20.60
CA LEU A 25 -10.72 1.49 19.29
C LEU A 25 -11.91 1.13 18.42
N ASP A 26 -12.90 0.46 18.98
CA ASP A 26 -14.11 0.07 18.27
C ASP A 26 -14.86 1.29 17.74
N ASP A 27 -14.98 2.36 18.52
CA ASP A 27 -15.67 3.58 18.10
C ASP A 27 -14.91 4.36 17.03
N VAL A 28 -13.59 4.47 17.16
CA VAL A 28 -12.72 5.12 16.16
C VAL A 28 -12.79 4.37 14.83
N TRP A 29 -12.67 3.04 14.84
CA TRP A 29 -12.60 2.25 13.62
C TRP A 29 -13.95 1.96 12.97
N ARG A 30 -15.05 2.09 13.70
CA ARG A 30 -16.41 1.91 13.14
C ARG A 30 -16.67 2.85 11.97
N GLY A 31 -16.34 4.13 12.12
CA GLY A 31 -16.51 5.14 11.09
C GLY A 31 -15.62 4.87 9.88
N THR A 32 -14.32 4.66 10.12
CA THR A 32 -13.35 4.35 9.07
C THR A 32 -13.75 3.09 8.30
N THR A 33 -14.13 2.02 8.99
CA THR A 33 -14.58 0.78 8.34
C THR A 33 -15.82 0.99 7.49
N ALA A 34 -16.79 1.81 7.94
CA ALA A 34 -17.96 2.17 7.16
C ALA A 34 -17.59 2.96 5.88
N SER A 35 -16.57 3.83 5.94
CA SER A 35 -16.06 4.58 4.79
C SER A 35 -15.52 3.67 3.67
N PHE A 36 -14.89 2.55 4.00
CA PHE A 36 -14.41 1.59 3.00
C PHE A 36 -15.46 0.54 2.59
N ALA A 37 -16.62 0.49 3.26
CA ALA A 37 -17.64 -0.49 2.96
C ALA A 37 -18.08 -0.51 1.47
N PRO A 38 -18.14 0.61 0.71
CA PRO A 38 -18.50 0.58 -0.71
C PRO A 38 -17.60 -0.29 -1.56
N SER A 39 -16.29 -0.22 -1.33
CA SER A 39 -15.30 -1.03 -2.05
C SER A 39 -15.28 -2.48 -1.54
N LEU A 40 -15.38 -2.69 -0.23
CA LEU A 40 -15.14 -3.98 0.41
C LEU A 40 -16.34 -4.93 0.36
N LEU A 41 -17.53 -4.40 0.63
CA LEU A 41 -18.77 -5.19 0.60
C LEU A 41 -19.34 -5.28 -0.83
N GLY A 42 -18.69 -4.66 -1.80
CA GLY A 42 -18.95 -4.84 -3.23
C GLY A 42 -20.24 -4.20 -3.73
N TYR A 43 -20.83 -3.27 -2.98
CA TYR A 43 -22.00 -2.51 -3.44
C TYR A 43 -21.63 -1.34 -4.36
N ASP A 44 -20.36 -0.92 -4.39
CA ASP A 44 -19.79 -0.18 -5.53
C ASP A 44 -18.67 -1.00 -6.18
N ALA A 45 -19.01 -1.72 -7.25
CA ALA A 45 -18.07 -2.57 -7.96
C ALA A 45 -16.87 -1.80 -8.55
N VAL A 46 -17.04 -0.53 -8.92
CA VAL A 46 -15.93 0.29 -9.45
C VAL A 46 -14.91 0.56 -8.35
N SER A 47 -15.38 1.01 -7.19
CA SER A 47 -14.53 1.24 -6.02
C SER A 47 -13.90 -0.06 -5.51
N SER A 48 -14.59 -1.20 -5.64
CA SER A 48 -14.04 -2.52 -5.28
C SER A 48 -12.80 -2.88 -6.11
N TRP A 49 -12.86 -2.70 -7.44
CA TRP A 49 -11.72 -2.93 -8.33
C TRP A 49 -10.57 -1.96 -8.06
N GLN A 50 -10.89 -0.68 -7.92
CA GLN A 50 -9.90 0.37 -7.64
C GLN A 50 -9.14 0.06 -6.35
N MET A 51 -9.85 -0.14 -5.24
CA MET A 51 -9.21 -0.39 -3.95
C MET A 51 -8.47 -1.71 -3.88
N PHE A 52 -8.96 -2.78 -4.53
CA PHE A 52 -8.24 -4.03 -4.54
C PHE A 52 -6.87 -3.89 -5.23
N SER A 53 -6.81 -3.15 -6.34
CA SER A 53 -5.53 -2.80 -6.98
C SER A 53 -4.69 -1.91 -6.09
N PHE A 54 -5.25 -0.78 -5.64
CA PHE A 54 -4.55 0.23 -4.87
C PHE A 54 -3.91 -0.34 -3.60
N LEU A 55 -4.64 -1.14 -2.81
CA LEU A 55 -4.11 -1.72 -1.58
C LEU A 55 -2.98 -2.72 -1.83
N ASN A 56 -2.95 -3.39 -2.98
CA ASN A 56 -1.82 -4.26 -3.33
C ASN A 56 -0.61 -3.46 -3.83
N ASP A 57 -0.83 -2.30 -4.44
CA ASP A 57 0.23 -1.35 -4.80
C ASP A 57 0.91 -0.71 -3.58
N MET A 58 0.26 -0.74 -2.41
CA MET A 58 0.85 -0.31 -1.14
C MET A 58 1.93 -1.24 -0.60
N GLY A 59 1.94 -2.51 -1.01
CA GLY A 59 2.98 -3.46 -0.63
C GLY A 59 4.39 -2.99 -1.03
N PRO A 60 4.63 -2.71 -2.32
CA PRO A 60 5.86 -2.07 -2.79
C PRO A 60 6.13 -0.70 -2.14
N VAL A 61 5.11 0.14 -1.95
CA VAL A 61 5.29 1.47 -1.34
C VAL A 61 5.79 1.38 0.10
N GLY A 62 5.11 0.58 0.94
CA GLY A 62 5.52 0.33 2.32
C GLY A 62 6.92 -0.28 2.43
N ASN A 63 7.34 -1.05 1.43
CA ASN A 63 8.69 -1.58 1.33
C ASN A 63 9.76 -0.53 0.99
N VAL A 64 9.41 0.59 0.35
CA VAL A 64 10.37 1.68 0.14
C VAL A 64 10.49 2.53 1.41
N TRP A 65 9.41 2.66 2.18
CA TRP A 65 9.37 3.42 3.44
C TRP A 65 10.10 2.73 4.60
N ARG A 66 11.11 1.91 4.33
CA ARG A 66 11.80 1.06 5.33
C ARG A 66 12.42 1.86 6.46
N LEU A 67 12.15 1.36 7.68
CA LEU A 67 12.88 1.45 8.96
C LEU A 67 12.04 2.09 10.08
N ALA A 68 11.61 1.23 11.03
CA ALA A 68 11.21 1.50 12.43
C ALA A 68 10.14 2.58 12.70
N PHE A 69 9.10 2.25 13.50
CA PHE A 69 8.09 3.08 14.17
C PHE A 69 7.50 4.31 13.41
N ILE A 70 8.33 5.21 12.90
CA ILE A 70 7.97 6.37 12.09
C ILE A 70 7.10 5.97 10.88
N PRO A 71 7.49 5.03 9.98
CA PRO A 71 6.61 4.63 8.88
C PRO A 71 5.28 4.03 9.38
N THR A 72 5.29 3.30 10.49
CA THR A 72 4.06 2.79 11.12
C THR A 72 3.13 3.93 11.54
N VAL A 73 3.66 5.01 12.13
CA VAL A 73 2.85 6.18 12.52
C VAL A 73 2.27 6.87 11.28
N PHE A 74 3.05 7.05 10.21
CA PHE A 74 2.55 7.69 8.98
C PHE A 74 1.51 6.81 8.27
N VAL A 75 1.75 5.50 8.14
CA VAL A 75 0.76 4.61 7.52
C VAL A 75 -0.50 4.51 8.38
N PHE A 76 -0.37 4.47 9.71
CA PHE A 76 -1.51 4.50 10.63
C PHE A 76 -2.31 5.80 10.53
N ALA A 77 -1.63 6.96 10.43
CA ALA A 77 -2.29 8.24 10.15
C ALA A 77 -2.98 8.25 8.78
N GLY A 78 -2.38 7.60 7.79
CA GLY A 78 -2.95 7.41 6.46
C GLY A 78 -4.29 6.67 6.46
N GLN A 79 -4.54 5.77 7.42
CA GLN A 79 -5.84 5.10 7.56
C GLN A 79 -6.99 6.08 7.86
N PHE A 80 -6.70 7.24 8.47
CA PHE A 80 -7.69 8.25 8.82
C PHE A 80 -7.72 9.43 7.85
N LEU A 81 -6.55 9.83 7.34
CA LEU A 81 -6.39 11.05 6.55
C LEU A 81 -6.25 10.82 5.05
N GLY A 82 -6.20 9.55 4.63
CA GLY A 82 -5.78 9.15 3.30
C GLY A 82 -4.25 9.19 3.15
N LEU A 83 -3.68 8.20 2.47
CA LEU A 83 -2.25 8.14 2.24
C LEU A 83 -1.78 9.21 1.24
N GLY A 84 -2.64 9.65 0.33
CA GLY A 84 -2.38 10.74 -0.60
C GLY A 84 -2.10 12.08 0.09
N SER A 85 -2.67 12.30 1.27
CA SER A 85 -2.39 13.46 2.12
C SER A 85 -1.11 13.29 2.95
N VAL A 86 -0.86 12.06 3.42
CA VAL A 86 0.18 11.76 4.41
C VAL A 86 1.54 11.47 3.77
N ALA A 87 1.57 10.78 2.63
CA ALA A 87 2.79 10.42 1.93
C ALA A 87 3.65 11.62 1.50
N PRO A 88 3.11 12.72 0.95
CA PRO A 88 3.93 13.90 0.60
C PRO A 88 4.69 14.46 1.81
N LEU A 89 4.07 14.47 2.99
CA LEU A 89 4.71 14.93 4.22
C LEU A 89 5.83 13.98 4.62
N PHE A 90 5.58 12.67 4.59
CA PHE A 90 6.62 11.66 4.85
C PHE A 90 7.80 11.83 3.88
N TYR A 91 7.53 11.98 2.57
CA TYR A 91 8.57 12.18 1.55
C TYR A 91 9.36 13.48 1.77
N PHE A 92 8.69 14.58 2.10
CA PHE A 92 9.34 15.84 2.42
C PHE A 92 10.30 15.71 3.62
N LEU A 93 9.85 15.06 4.70
CA LEU A 93 10.68 14.85 5.89
C LEU A 93 11.89 13.96 5.58
N ASN A 94 11.71 12.87 4.83
CA ASN A 94 12.82 12.01 4.42
C ASN A 94 13.81 12.74 3.51
N PHE A 95 13.32 13.54 2.56
CA PHE A 95 14.18 14.28 1.65
C PHE A 95 14.95 15.40 2.37
N THR A 96 14.32 16.08 3.33
CA THR A 96 14.92 17.25 4.01
C THR A 96 15.84 16.86 5.16
N PHE A 97 15.47 15.85 5.94
CA PHE A 97 16.18 15.46 7.17
C PHE A 97 16.95 14.14 7.02
N GLY A 98 16.72 13.39 5.93
CA GLY A 98 17.47 12.18 5.63
C GLY A 98 18.91 12.47 5.20
N PRO A 99 19.78 11.44 5.20
CA PRO A 99 21.14 11.58 4.71
C PRO A 99 21.15 11.89 3.21
N SER A 100 21.98 12.84 2.77
CA SER A 100 22.11 13.13 1.35
C SER A 100 22.70 11.95 0.58
N THR A 101 22.41 11.85 -0.72
CA THR A 101 22.99 10.81 -1.56
C THR A 101 24.52 10.88 -1.57
N THR A 102 25.09 12.08 -1.46
CA THR A 102 26.55 12.27 -1.37
C THR A 102 27.12 11.66 -0.08
N ASP A 103 26.42 11.78 1.04
CA ASP A 103 26.84 11.20 2.33
C ASP A 103 26.74 9.67 2.33
N LEU A 104 25.66 9.15 1.75
CA LEU A 104 25.49 7.71 1.54
C LEU A 104 26.53 7.17 0.55
N ALA A 105 26.87 7.93 -0.49
CA ALA A 105 27.91 7.59 -1.46
C ALA A 105 29.27 7.38 -0.77
N ARG A 106 29.61 8.22 0.21
CA ARG A 106 30.89 8.18 0.93
C ARG A 106 30.97 7.11 2.01
N SER A 107 29.84 6.62 2.53
CA SER A 107 29.83 5.68 3.66
C SER A 107 29.07 4.39 3.36
N VAL A 108 29.80 3.35 2.95
CA VAL A 108 29.26 1.99 2.75
C VAL A 108 28.65 1.43 4.04
N ALA A 109 29.18 1.81 5.21
CA ALA A 109 28.63 1.41 6.51
C ALA A 109 27.22 2.01 6.77
N ARG A 110 26.96 3.25 6.32
CA ARG A 110 25.64 3.89 6.42
C ARG A 110 24.61 3.35 5.43
N ARG A 111 25.04 2.58 4.42
CA ARG A 111 24.13 1.89 3.48
C ARG A 111 23.62 0.53 3.99
N LYS A 112 24.17 0.02 5.10
CA LYS A 112 23.85 -1.32 5.58
C LYS A 112 22.51 -1.31 6.33
N LEU A 113 21.52 -1.95 5.72
CA LEU A 113 20.30 -2.33 6.40
C LEU A 113 20.62 -3.43 7.43
N VAL A 114 19.95 -3.37 8.59
CA VAL A 114 20.07 -4.37 9.64
C VAL A 114 19.36 -5.64 9.16
N PRO A 115 20.08 -6.74 8.82
CA PRO A 115 19.51 -7.87 8.10
C PRO A 115 18.33 -8.53 8.82
N GLU A 116 18.32 -8.51 10.15
CA GLU A 116 17.26 -9.13 10.96
C GLU A 116 15.91 -8.44 10.73
N TYR A 117 15.91 -7.11 10.61
CA TYR A 117 14.70 -6.34 10.27
C TYR A 117 14.25 -6.56 8.83
N CYS A 118 15.09 -7.09 7.94
CA CYS A 118 14.71 -7.39 6.56
C CYS A 118 14.22 -8.83 6.39
N ALA A 119 14.77 -9.78 7.15
CA ALA A 119 14.43 -11.21 7.05
C ALA A 119 12.97 -11.50 7.43
N ALA A 120 12.47 -10.81 8.46
CA ALA A 120 11.13 -10.97 8.98
C ALA A 120 10.05 -10.29 8.12
N LEU A 121 10.40 -9.21 7.41
CA LEU A 121 9.42 -8.35 6.77
C LEU A 121 8.64 -9.03 5.64
N LEU A 122 9.27 -9.86 4.81
CA LEU A 122 8.55 -10.53 3.73
C LEU A 122 7.44 -11.46 4.22
N PRO A 123 7.71 -12.45 5.09
CA PRO A 123 6.63 -13.29 5.61
C PRO A 123 5.59 -12.47 6.39
N ILE A 124 6.01 -11.42 7.11
CA ILE A 124 5.10 -10.53 7.82
C ILE A 124 4.17 -9.78 6.86
N MET A 125 4.68 -9.20 5.77
CA MET A 125 3.88 -8.48 4.78
C MET A 125 2.91 -9.42 4.05
N LEU A 126 3.36 -10.62 3.71
CA LEU A 126 2.49 -11.62 3.06
C LEU A 126 1.34 -12.05 3.99
N LEU A 127 1.63 -12.25 5.28
CA LEU A 127 0.63 -12.70 6.25
C LEU A 127 -0.27 -11.55 6.73
N LEU A 128 0.29 -10.45 7.20
CA LEU A 128 -0.43 -9.38 7.89
C LEU A 128 -0.86 -8.24 6.98
N HIS A 129 -0.54 -8.26 5.69
CA HIS A 129 -1.07 -7.28 4.74
C HIS A 129 -1.69 -7.96 3.52
N THR A 130 -0.92 -8.74 2.75
CA THR A 130 -1.43 -9.33 1.51
C THR A 130 -2.59 -10.29 1.79
N SER A 131 -2.44 -11.20 2.75
CA SER A 131 -3.52 -12.16 3.04
C SER A 131 -4.79 -11.48 3.55
N GLU A 132 -4.65 -10.42 4.34
CA GLU A 132 -5.78 -9.64 4.88
C GLU A 132 -6.53 -8.90 3.76
N VAL A 133 -5.81 -8.24 2.85
CA VAL A 133 -6.41 -7.58 1.68
C VAL A 133 -7.11 -8.59 0.79
N PHE A 134 -6.48 -9.74 0.50
CA PHE A 134 -7.11 -10.79 -0.30
C PHE A 134 -8.36 -11.33 0.38
N ALA A 135 -8.33 -11.56 1.69
CA ALA A 135 -9.50 -12.03 2.43
C ALA A 135 -10.61 -10.97 2.46
N ALA A 136 -10.27 -9.68 2.60
CA ALA A 136 -11.22 -8.58 2.62
C ALA A 136 -11.93 -8.35 1.27
N TYR A 137 -11.31 -8.69 0.14
CA TYR A 137 -11.90 -8.47 -1.20
C TYR A 137 -12.36 -9.75 -1.91
N MET A 138 -11.73 -10.89 -1.64
CA MET A 138 -11.96 -12.14 -2.39
C MET A 138 -12.73 -13.20 -1.59
N ALA A 139 -12.96 -13.02 -0.29
CA ALA A 139 -13.81 -13.95 0.46
C ALA A 139 -15.21 -14.04 -0.19
N PRO A 140 -15.82 -15.23 -0.26
CA PRO A 140 -17.11 -15.40 -0.92
C PRO A 140 -18.26 -14.76 -0.12
N ASP A 141 -18.13 -14.67 1.19
CA ASP A 141 -19.16 -14.14 2.08
C ASP A 141 -18.81 -12.72 2.58
N LEU A 142 -19.83 -11.87 2.61
CA LEU A 142 -19.67 -10.45 2.94
C LEU A 142 -19.32 -10.21 4.42
N LEU A 143 -19.72 -11.12 5.32
CA LEU A 143 -19.36 -11.02 6.73
C LEU A 143 -17.86 -11.25 6.95
N THR A 144 -17.27 -12.23 6.28
CA THR A 144 -15.82 -12.47 6.30
C THR A 144 -15.07 -11.30 5.70
N ARG A 145 -15.55 -10.71 4.59
CA ARG A 145 -14.96 -9.47 4.04
C ARG A 145 -14.98 -8.34 5.07
N HIS A 146 -16.12 -8.14 5.73
CA HIS A 146 -16.26 -7.14 6.78
C HIS A 146 -15.30 -7.40 7.94
N TYR A 147 -15.20 -8.65 8.42
CA TYR A 147 -14.27 -9.05 9.47
C TYR A 147 -12.82 -8.71 9.10
N TRP A 148 -12.36 -9.13 7.91
CA TRP A 148 -10.99 -8.88 7.48
C TRP A 148 -10.70 -7.41 7.20
N THR A 149 -11.72 -6.60 6.93
CA THR A 149 -11.59 -5.14 6.89
C THR A 149 -11.18 -4.60 8.25
N TRP A 150 -11.88 -5.01 9.31
CA TRP A 150 -11.56 -4.58 10.67
C TRP A 150 -10.14 -5.02 11.07
N VAL A 151 -9.72 -6.22 10.67
CA VAL A 151 -8.33 -6.66 10.86
C VAL A 151 -7.37 -5.73 10.10
N TRP A 152 -7.64 -5.49 8.81
CA TRP A 152 -6.79 -4.70 7.92
C TRP A 152 -6.59 -3.25 8.39
N GLN A 153 -7.60 -2.63 9.01
CA GLN A 153 -7.47 -1.26 9.54
C GLN A 153 -6.27 -1.11 10.49
N MET A 154 -5.97 -2.17 11.25
CA MET A 154 -4.89 -2.22 12.23
C MET A 154 -3.59 -2.84 11.71
N THR A 155 -3.56 -3.30 10.44
CA THR A 155 -2.36 -3.82 9.77
C THR A 155 -1.10 -2.99 10.06
N PRO A 156 -1.10 -1.64 9.97
CA PRO A 156 0.13 -0.87 10.17
C PRO A 156 0.75 -1.09 11.56
N LEU A 157 -0.10 -1.19 12.58
CA LEU A 157 0.33 -1.47 13.94
C LEU A 157 0.82 -2.92 14.08
N TYR A 158 0.07 -3.88 13.55
CA TYR A 158 0.43 -5.30 13.60
C TYR A 158 1.76 -5.57 12.90
N LEU A 159 1.99 -4.97 11.73
CA LEU A 159 3.26 -5.04 11.00
C LEU A 159 4.42 -4.50 11.85
N GLY A 160 4.23 -3.35 12.51
CA GLY A 160 5.26 -2.74 13.36
C GLY A 160 5.64 -3.62 14.54
N ILE A 161 4.64 -4.12 15.28
CA ILE A 161 4.83 -5.01 16.43
C ILE A 161 5.47 -6.33 16.00
N ALA A 162 4.89 -6.99 15.00
CA ALA A 162 5.38 -8.29 14.50
C ALA A 162 6.83 -8.18 14.01
N ASN A 163 7.17 -7.10 13.28
CA ASN A 163 8.54 -6.92 12.79
C ASN A 163 9.52 -6.68 13.94
N PHE A 164 9.12 -5.90 14.95
CA PHE A 164 9.95 -5.65 16.12
C PHE A 164 10.22 -6.93 16.92
N ASP A 165 9.17 -7.71 17.22
CA ASP A 165 9.29 -8.93 18.03
C ASP A 165 9.99 -10.06 17.28
N LEU A 166 9.65 -10.27 16.00
CA LEU A 166 10.31 -11.31 15.19
C LEU A 166 11.78 -10.97 14.94
N SER A 167 12.13 -9.70 14.75
CA SER A 167 13.53 -9.27 14.64
C SER A 167 14.33 -9.55 15.92
N LYS A 168 13.73 -9.42 17.10
CA LYS A 168 14.38 -9.81 18.37
C LYS A 168 14.57 -11.32 18.46
N LEU A 169 13.54 -12.10 18.10
CA LEU A 169 13.61 -13.55 18.13
C LEU A 169 14.69 -14.08 17.18
N LEU A 170 14.78 -13.54 15.96
CA LEU A 170 15.77 -13.94 14.96
C LEU A 170 17.21 -13.66 15.37
N ARG A 171 17.46 -12.70 16.27
CA ARG A 171 18.80 -12.47 16.85
C ARG A 171 19.23 -13.57 17.81
N ILE A 172 18.28 -14.26 18.43
CA ILE A 172 18.53 -15.32 19.42
C ILE A 172 18.66 -16.68 18.73
N LEU A 173 17.94 -16.87 17.61
CA LEU A 173 17.97 -18.12 16.86
C LEU A 173 19.23 -18.21 15.98
N PRO A 174 19.86 -19.40 15.86
CA PRO A 174 21.04 -19.62 15.01
C PRO A 174 20.67 -19.72 13.51
N LEU A 175 19.72 -18.92 13.05
CA LEU A 175 19.28 -18.90 11.66
C LEU A 175 20.22 -18.00 10.84
N LYS A 176 20.79 -18.55 9.76
CA LYS A 176 21.51 -17.75 8.76
C LYS A 176 20.53 -16.87 7.98
N ALA A 177 20.13 -15.75 8.58
CA ALA A 177 19.17 -14.80 8.01
C ALA A 177 19.60 -14.23 6.65
N GLY A 178 20.88 -14.32 6.28
CA GLY A 178 21.47 -13.62 5.13
C GLY A 178 20.90 -13.91 3.74
N ARG A 179 20.16 -15.01 3.52
CA ARG A 179 19.48 -15.27 2.23
C ARG A 179 18.01 -14.82 2.20
N ILE A 180 17.34 -14.83 3.34
CA ILE A 180 15.93 -14.42 3.49
C ILE A 180 15.84 -12.90 3.70
N ALA A 181 16.89 -12.30 4.26
CA ALA A 181 17.07 -10.88 4.51
C ALA A 181 17.43 -10.05 3.27
N SER A 182 16.86 -10.33 2.08
CA SER A 182 17.13 -9.52 0.89
C SER A 182 16.06 -8.43 0.73
N PRO A 183 16.42 -7.15 0.93
CA PRO A 183 15.68 -5.98 0.46
C PRO A 183 15.07 -6.14 -0.94
N GLN A 184 15.83 -6.75 -1.84
CA GLN A 184 15.46 -6.95 -3.24
C GLN A 184 14.43 -8.07 -3.40
N ALA A 185 14.55 -9.16 -2.64
CA ALA A 185 13.54 -10.22 -2.66
C ALA A 185 12.19 -9.70 -2.15
N LEU A 186 12.18 -8.92 -1.07
CA LEU A 186 10.97 -8.31 -0.55
C LEU A 186 10.32 -7.33 -1.56
N LEU A 187 11.12 -6.43 -2.15
CA LEU A 187 10.61 -5.53 -3.20
C LEU A 187 10.11 -6.32 -4.41
N GLY A 188 10.89 -7.27 -4.92
CA GLY A 188 10.55 -8.07 -6.08
C GLY A 188 9.27 -8.89 -5.90
N VAL A 189 9.07 -9.54 -4.75
CA VAL A 189 7.84 -10.31 -4.48
C VAL A 189 6.64 -9.39 -4.37
N MET A 190 6.72 -8.28 -3.63
CA MET A 190 5.58 -7.37 -3.50
C MET A 190 5.26 -6.64 -4.81
N SER A 191 6.27 -6.28 -5.62
CA SER A 191 6.06 -5.73 -6.96
C SER A 191 5.42 -6.75 -7.89
N LEU A 192 5.81 -8.02 -7.81
CA LEU A 192 5.18 -9.09 -8.59
C LEU A 192 3.69 -9.24 -8.22
N ILE A 193 3.35 -9.20 -6.93
CA ILE A 193 1.94 -9.25 -6.47
C ILE A 193 1.17 -8.03 -6.98
N SER A 194 1.69 -6.82 -6.78
CA SER A 194 1.12 -5.56 -7.29
C SER A 194 0.88 -5.63 -8.81
N SER A 195 1.89 -6.00 -9.60
CA SER A 195 1.73 -6.16 -11.06
C SER A 195 0.73 -7.23 -11.44
N ALA A 196 0.69 -8.36 -10.73
CA ALA A 196 -0.27 -9.43 -11.02
C ALA A 196 -1.70 -8.95 -10.77
N VAL A 197 -1.94 -8.22 -9.68
CA VAL A 197 -3.27 -7.65 -9.36
C VAL A 197 -3.64 -6.54 -10.35
N TRP A 198 -2.70 -5.70 -10.76
CA TRP A 198 -2.90 -4.71 -11.82
C TRP A 198 -3.34 -5.37 -13.13
N LEU A 199 -2.58 -6.36 -13.62
CA LEU A 199 -2.90 -7.08 -14.85
C LEU A 199 -4.24 -7.81 -14.74
N TYR A 200 -4.53 -8.42 -13.59
CA TYR A 200 -5.84 -9.01 -13.31
C TYR A 200 -6.97 -7.98 -13.45
N THR A 201 -6.77 -6.78 -12.90
CA THR A 201 -7.71 -5.66 -13.01
C THR A 201 -7.89 -5.22 -14.46
N VAL A 202 -6.81 -4.98 -15.19
CA VAL A 202 -6.85 -4.56 -16.61
C VAL A 202 -7.58 -5.59 -17.49
N VAL A 203 -7.35 -6.88 -17.26
CA VAL A 203 -7.91 -7.95 -18.11
C VAL A 203 -9.33 -8.36 -17.70
N SER A 204 -9.66 -8.30 -16.42
CA SER A 204 -10.91 -8.87 -15.88
C SER A 204 -11.96 -7.83 -15.52
N CYS A 205 -11.59 -6.57 -15.31
CA CYS A 205 -12.52 -5.51 -14.97
C CYS A 205 -13.46 -5.20 -16.15
N LYS A 206 -14.75 -5.05 -15.86
CA LYS A 206 -15.78 -4.70 -16.86
C LYS A 206 -15.91 -3.20 -17.10
N TYR A 207 -15.23 -2.40 -16.29
CA TYR A 207 -15.26 -0.94 -16.35
C TYR A 207 -14.00 -0.42 -17.04
N SER A 208 -14.08 0.77 -17.63
CA SER A 208 -12.89 1.41 -18.19
C SER A 208 -11.91 1.78 -17.07
N LEU A 209 -10.59 1.73 -17.33
CA LEU A 209 -9.59 2.16 -16.36
C LEU A 209 -9.78 3.61 -15.92
N ALA A 210 -10.25 4.48 -16.81
CA ALA A 210 -10.60 5.86 -16.45
C ALA A 210 -11.72 5.90 -15.41
N THR A 211 -12.77 5.10 -15.57
CA THR A 211 -13.86 5.00 -14.58
C THR A 211 -13.37 4.45 -13.24
N VAL A 212 -12.43 3.51 -13.25
CA VAL A 212 -11.90 2.88 -12.04
C VAL A 212 -10.96 3.83 -11.30
N PHE A 213 -10.05 4.50 -11.99
CA PHE A 213 -8.94 5.21 -11.36
C PHE A 213 -9.01 6.74 -11.42
N LEU A 214 -9.84 7.34 -12.29
CA LEU A 214 -9.96 8.80 -12.38
C LEU A 214 -11.22 9.29 -11.65
N PRO A 215 -11.09 10.26 -10.71
CA PRO A 215 -12.22 10.81 -9.99
C PRO A 215 -13.08 11.68 -10.89
N ASP A 216 -14.39 11.53 -10.75
CA ASP A 216 -15.36 12.44 -11.36
C ASP A 216 -15.25 13.83 -10.71
N ALA A 217 -15.22 14.89 -11.53
CA ALA A 217 -15.20 16.27 -11.07
C ALA A 217 -16.55 16.70 -10.45
N ALA A 218 -17.66 16.06 -10.87
CA ALA A 218 -19.00 16.37 -10.40
C ALA A 218 -19.16 16.12 -8.90
N VAL A 219 -20.00 16.94 -8.25
CA VAL A 219 -20.37 16.79 -6.84
C VAL A 219 -21.09 15.44 -6.64
N GLN A 220 -20.68 14.70 -5.61
CA GLN A 220 -21.25 13.40 -5.27
C GLN A 220 -22.04 13.55 -3.96
N GLU A 221 -23.36 13.48 -4.03
CA GLU A 221 -24.25 13.58 -2.86
C GLU A 221 -24.47 12.22 -2.19
N GLU A 222 -24.43 11.14 -2.97
CA GLU A 222 -24.56 9.78 -2.44
C GLU A 222 -23.26 9.29 -1.82
N PHE A 223 -23.39 8.54 -0.72
CA PHE A 223 -22.25 8.05 0.05
C PHE A 223 -21.26 7.20 -0.76
N ALA A 224 -21.74 6.21 -1.52
CA ALA A 224 -20.85 5.31 -2.26
C ALA A 224 -20.05 6.03 -3.37
N PRO A 225 -20.67 6.80 -4.28
CA PRO A 225 -19.93 7.62 -5.25
C PRO A 225 -18.99 8.65 -4.60
N HIS A 226 -19.39 9.23 -3.46
CA HIS A 226 -18.53 10.14 -2.71
C HIS A 226 -17.27 9.45 -2.18
N MET A 227 -17.43 8.29 -1.53
CA MET A 227 -16.30 7.52 -1.02
C MET A 227 -15.40 7.01 -2.15
N ARG A 228 -15.96 6.53 -3.26
CA ARG A 228 -15.18 6.16 -4.45
C ARG A 228 -14.31 7.33 -4.91
N ARG A 229 -14.89 8.52 -5.04
CA ARG A 229 -14.17 9.72 -5.46
C ARG A 229 -13.03 10.06 -4.50
N ALA A 230 -13.26 9.98 -3.20
CA ALA A 230 -12.23 10.21 -2.19
C ALA A 230 -11.06 9.22 -2.32
N LEU A 231 -11.35 7.94 -2.52
CA LEU A 231 -10.34 6.88 -2.65
C LEU A 231 -9.54 6.98 -3.96
N GLN A 232 -10.18 7.39 -5.06
CA GLN A 232 -9.49 7.66 -6.33
C GLN A 232 -8.52 8.85 -6.20
N PHE A 233 -8.93 9.92 -5.51
CA PHE A 233 -8.01 11.02 -5.20
C PHE A 233 -6.87 10.57 -4.30
N ASP A 234 -7.15 9.74 -3.30
CA ASP A 234 -6.13 9.22 -2.40
C ASP A 234 -5.01 8.50 -3.17
N GLU A 235 -5.40 7.59 -4.08
CA GLU A 235 -4.49 6.85 -4.96
C GLU A 235 -3.69 7.77 -5.91
N ILE A 236 -4.36 8.71 -6.57
CA ILE A 236 -3.67 9.65 -7.48
C ILE A 236 -2.64 10.48 -6.71
N CYS A 237 -3.03 11.01 -5.55
CA CYS A 237 -2.16 11.88 -4.76
C CYS A 237 -0.96 11.12 -4.18
N ILE A 238 -1.14 9.89 -3.69
CA ILE A 238 -0.01 9.10 -3.19
C ILE A 238 0.95 8.76 -4.32
N PHE A 239 0.49 8.31 -5.49
CA PHE A 239 1.42 7.94 -6.56
C PHE A 239 2.05 9.16 -7.23
N ALA A 240 1.31 10.26 -7.42
CA ALA A 240 1.90 11.50 -7.92
C ALA A 240 3.03 12.01 -7.01
N SER A 241 2.82 12.02 -5.70
CA SER A 241 3.86 12.42 -4.74
C SER A 241 5.01 11.40 -4.67
N SER A 242 4.72 10.11 -4.80
CA SER A 242 5.73 9.04 -4.83
C SER A 242 6.66 9.16 -6.05
N PHE A 243 6.11 9.36 -7.25
CA PHE A 243 6.92 9.57 -8.45
C PHE A 243 7.70 10.88 -8.41
N MET A 244 7.11 11.94 -7.86
CA MET A 244 7.82 13.20 -7.64
C MET A 244 9.01 13.01 -6.68
N TRP A 245 8.83 12.22 -5.61
CA TRP A 245 9.91 11.88 -4.69
C TRP A 245 11.02 11.09 -5.37
N VAL A 246 10.71 10.07 -6.18
CA VAL A 246 11.70 9.34 -6.99
C VAL A 246 12.47 10.28 -7.93
N ALA A 247 11.77 11.21 -8.60
CA ALA A 247 12.42 12.19 -9.46
C ALA A 247 13.40 13.08 -8.68
N PHE A 248 13.06 13.48 -7.45
CA PHE A 248 13.98 14.21 -6.58
C PHE A 248 15.19 13.37 -6.12
N LEU A 249 15.00 12.08 -5.84
CA LEU A 249 16.10 11.16 -5.55
C LEU A 249 17.05 11.02 -6.75
N PHE A 250 16.52 10.95 -7.96
CA PHE A 250 17.35 10.87 -9.18
C PHE A 250 18.10 12.16 -9.43
N PHE A 251 17.47 13.30 -9.15
CA PHE A 251 18.14 14.59 -9.22
C PHE A 251 19.31 14.69 -8.22
N ASP A 252 19.12 14.20 -6.99
CA ASP A 252 20.19 14.17 -5.97
C ASP A 252 21.32 13.21 -6.38
N LEU A 253 21.01 12.02 -6.88
CA LEU A 253 21.96 11.08 -7.48
C LEU A 253 22.74 11.71 -8.65
N ARG A 254 22.06 12.49 -9.50
CA ARG A 254 22.70 13.22 -10.60
C ARG A 254 23.68 14.28 -10.08
N LYS A 255 23.28 15.07 -9.08
CA LYS A 255 24.14 16.07 -8.42
C LYS A 255 25.35 15.44 -7.76
N ALA A 256 25.20 14.25 -7.18
CA ALA A 256 26.29 13.46 -6.61
C ALA A 256 27.21 12.81 -7.66
N GLY A 257 26.90 12.93 -8.96
CA GLY A 257 27.68 12.34 -10.05
C GLY A 257 27.48 10.84 -10.23
N LEU A 258 26.40 10.26 -9.67
CA LEU A 258 26.10 8.83 -9.73
C LEU A 258 25.15 8.44 -10.87
N LEU A 259 24.50 9.42 -11.51
CA LEU A 259 23.65 9.20 -12.69
C LEU A 259 24.12 10.05 -13.88
N GLY A 260 23.87 9.52 -15.08
CA GLY A 260 24.15 10.16 -16.36
C GLY A 260 23.14 11.28 -16.70
N LYS A 261 23.27 11.85 -17.92
CA LYS A 261 22.40 12.95 -18.38
C LYS A 261 20.95 12.51 -18.60
N ASP A 262 20.70 11.22 -18.82
CA ASP A 262 19.39 10.67 -19.16
C ASP A 262 18.50 10.37 -17.95
N TRP A 263 18.89 10.79 -16.75
CA TRP A 263 18.15 10.53 -15.50
C TRP A 263 16.70 11.03 -15.55
N MET A 264 16.43 12.12 -16.28
CA MET A 264 15.07 12.66 -16.44
C MET A 264 14.18 11.72 -17.26
N VAL A 265 14.75 11.05 -18.27
CA VAL A 265 14.01 10.07 -19.09
C VAL A 265 13.58 8.89 -18.20
N LEU A 266 14.48 8.44 -17.32
CA LEU A 266 14.15 7.39 -16.36
C LEU A 266 13.06 7.85 -15.38
N ALA A 267 13.20 9.05 -14.78
CA ALA A 267 12.22 9.58 -13.82
C ALA A 267 10.81 9.76 -14.43
N VAL A 268 10.73 10.29 -15.66
CA VAL A 268 9.46 10.48 -16.38
C VAL A 268 8.91 9.16 -16.95
N GLY A 269 9.77 8.17 -17.16
CA GLY A 269 9.38 6.84 -17.64
C GLY A 269 8.51 6.05 -16.68
N PHE A 270 8.65 6.24 -15.35
CA PHE A 270 7.90 5.45 -14.36
C PHE A 270 6.39 5.74 -14.33
N PRO A 271 5.92 6.99 -14.41
CA PRO A 271 4.50 7.26 -14.64
C PRO A 271 3.94 6.54 -15.88
N ALA A 272 4.70 6.48 -16.98
CA ALA A 272 4.27 5.73 -18.16
C ALA A 272 4.29 4.21 -17.94
N ALA A 273 5.30 3.70 -17.23
CA ALA A 273 5.39 2.28 -16.86
C ALA A 273 4.21 1.82 -15.98
N SER A 274 3.63 2.74 -15.20
CA SER A 274 2.47 2.46 -14.34
C SER A 274 1.26 1.94 -15.13
N VAL A 275 1.09 2.36 -16.38
CA VAL A 275 0.03 1.86 -17.27
C VAL A 275 0.22 0.37 -17.59
N VAL A 276 1.46 -0.10 -17.66
CA VAL A 276 1.81 -1.47 -18.08
C VAL A 276 1.88 -2.41 -16.89
N VAL A 277 2.60 -2.03 -15.84
CA VAL A 277 2.91 -2.92 -14.70
C VAL A 277 2.19 -2.56 -13.41
N GLY A 278 1.40 -1.49 -13.42
CA GLY A 278 0.73 -0.95 -12.23
C GLY A 278 1.61 0.08 -11.49
N PRO A 279 0.97 0.99 -10.74
CA PRO A 279 1.67 2.11 -10.11
C PRO A 279 2.60 1.69 -8.98
N GLY A 280 2.25 0.66 -8.19
CA GLY A 280 3.10 0.18 -7.10
C GLY A 280 4.41 -0.44 -7.60
N ALA A 281 4.32 -1.30 -8.61
CA ALA A 281 5.50 -1.91 -9.23
C ALA A 281 6.36 -0.90 -9.99
N ALA A 282 5.74 0.05 -10.70
CA ALA A 282 6.46 1.12 -11.38
C ALA A 282 7.21 2.03 -10.39
N PHE A 283 6.60 2.35 -9.25
CA PHE A 283 7.24 3.08 -8.17
C PHE A 283 8.45 2.34 -7.60
N ALA A 284 8.32 1.04 -7.32
CA ALA A 284 9.41 0.24 -6.77
C ALA A 284 10.56 -0.03 -7.77
N ALA A 285 10.32 0.16 -9.07
CA ALA A 285 11.36 0.08 -10.10
C ALA A 285 12.21 1.35 -10.19
N GLY A 286 11.69 2.49 -9.69
CA GLY A 286 12.40 3.75 -9.57
C GLY A 286 13.35 3.77 -8.39
#